data_AF-A0A2D4PCM8-F1
#
_entry.id   AF-A0A2D4PCM8-F1
#
_cell.length_a   1.000
_cell.length_b   1.000
_cell.length_c   1.000
_cell.angle_alpha   90.00
_cell.angle_beta   90.00
_cell.angle_gamma   90.00
#
_symmetry.space_group_name_H-M   'P 1'
#
loop_
_entity.id
_entity.type
_entity.pdbx_description
1 polymer ?
#
loop_
_entity_poly.entity_id
_entity_poly.type
_entity_poly.pdbx_seq_one_letter_code
_entity_poly.pdbx_strand_id
1 'polypeptide(L)'
;CPYNTAVLLASYAVQSELGDYNLTDNFPGYLSDYSFIPGQPQDFEKEIAKLHQQHIGLSPAEAEFSYLSTARTLELYGVELHYARDQSNNEIMIGVMSGGIFIYKNRVRINTFTWLKIIKISFKCKQFFIQLRKELHESRETLLGFNMVNYRACKNLWKACVEHHTFFRLDRPLPPQKNFFAHYFTLGSKFRYCGRTEVQSVQYGKERANKDRVFARSPSKPLARKLISGMDWEVVSRNSLSDDRLETQSLPSRSPPGTPNHRNSTFIQEGNRLRPSSVGHLVDHVVHTSPSEVFANHRSPSSTQANSIILESSP
;
A
#
# COMPACT_ATOMS: atom_id res chain seq x y z
N CYS A 1 5.59 6.29 -16.41
CA CYS A 1 4.50 6.93 -17.18
C CYS A 1 5.10 7.42 -18.50
N PRO A 2 4.47 7.16 -19.65
CA PRO A 2 4.88 7.76 -20.92
C PRO A 2 4.86 9.30 -20.85
N TYR A 3 5.76 9.96 -21.58
CA TYR A 3 5.91 11.42 -21.55
C TYR A 3 4.59 12.16 -21.86
N ASN A 4 3.94 11.83 -22.99
CA ASN A 4 2.70 12.48 -23.41
C ASN A 4 1.57 12.32 -22.38
N THR A 5 1.48 11.15 -21.75
CA THR A 5 0.48 10.90 -20.70
C THR A 5 0.79 11.71 -19.44
N ALA A 6 2.06 11.89 -19.08
CA ALA A 6 2.45 12.74 -17.97
C ALA A 6 2.10 14.22 -18.21
N VAL A 7 2.33 14.73 -19.43
CA VAL A 7 1.91 16.09 -19.84
C VAL A 7 0.39 16.23 -19.74
N LEU A 8 -0.36 15.26 -20.28
CA LEU A 8 -1.83 15.27 -20.23
C LEU A 8 -2.36 15.28 -18.79
N LEU A 9 -1.83 14.41 -17.92
CA LEU A 9 -2.18 14.38 -16.51
C LEU A 9 -1.86 15.71 -15.81
N ALA A 10 -0.68 16.28 -16.04
CA ALA A 10 -0.32 17.59 -15.50
C ALA A 10 -1.28 18.69 -15.97
N SER A 11 -1.72 18.67 -17.23
CA SER A 11 -2.69 19.66 -17.74
C SER A 11 -4.05 19.59 -17.05
N TYR A 12 -4.55 18.39 -16.72
CA TYR A 12 -5.77 18.25 -15.93
C TYR A 12 -5.59 18.72 -14.48
N ALA A 13 -4.42 18.48 -13.88
CA ALA A 13 -4.10 19.00 -12.55
C ALA A 13 -4.11 20.54 -12.54
N VAL A 14 -3.47 21.16 -13.53
CA VAL A 14 -3.47 22.62 -13.70
C VAL A 14 -4.89 23.17 -13.87
N GLN A 15 -5.69 22.59 -14.77
CA GLN A 15 -7.08 23.01 -14.97
C GLN A 15 -7.90 22.89 -13.68
N SER A 16 -7.69 21.83 -12.89
CA SER A 16 -8.41 21.65 -11.62
C SER A 16 -8.03 22.66 -10.55
N GLU A 17 -6.79 23.15 -10.59
CA GLU A 17 -6.24 24.04 -9.56
C GLU A 17 -6.41 25.52 -9.90
N LEU A 18 -6.14 25.89 -11.15
CA LEU A 18 -6.16 27.29 -11.62
C LEU A 18 -7.46 27.67 -12.32
N GLY A 19 -8.29 26.70 -12.72
CA GLY A 19 -9.47 26.93 -13.54
C GLY A 19 -9.09 27.18 -15.01
N ASP A 20 -9.96 27.89 -15.74
CA ASP A 20 -9.77 28.11 -17.17
C ASP A 20 -8.53 28.97 -17.49
N TYR A 21 -7.88 28.67 -18.62
CA TYR A 21 -6.78 29.46 -19.09
C TYR A 21 -7.20 30.89 -19.47
N ASN A 22 -6.65 31.89 -18.77
CA ASN A 22 -6.76 33.31 -19.10
C ASN A 22 -5.40 33.91 -19.52
N LEU A 23 -5.37 34.63 -20.64
CA LEU A 23 -4.18 35.32 -21.16
C LEU A 23 -3.66 36.43 -20.23
N THR A 24 -4.52 37.04 -19.40
CA THR A 24 -4.12 38.11 -18.48
C THR A 24 -3.48 37.59 -17.20
N ASP A 25 -3.77 36.35 -16.81
CA ASP A 25 -3.35 35.79 -15.53
C ASP A 25 -2.27 34.71 -15.70
N ASN A 26 -2.27 34.01 -16.83
CA ASN A 26 -1.34 32.92 -17.15
C ASN A 26 -0.21 33.39 -18.09
N PHE A 27 0.61 34.33 -17.61
CA PHE A 27 1.81 34.80 -18.32
C PHE A 27 2.81 33.65 -18.56
N PRO A 28 3.70 33.76 -19.57
CA PRO A 28 4.77 32.79 -19.78
C PRO A 28 5.55 32.52 -18.48
N GLY A 29 5.58 31.26 -18.04
CA GLY A 29 6.21 30.86 -16.78
C GLY A 29 5.29 30.77 -15.56
N TYR A 30 3.96 30.92 -15.71
CA TYR A 30 3.00 30.74 -14.60
C TYR A 30 3.05 29.34 -13.95
N LEU A 31 3.60 28.34 -14.65
CA LEU A 31 3.80 26.98 -14.15
C LEU A 31 5.17 26.75 -13.49
N SER A 32 6.04 27.75 -13.41
CA SER A 32 7.43 27.59 -12.95
C SER A 32 7.57 27.24 -11.46
N ASP A 33 6.54 27.51 -10.66
CA ASP A 33 6.47 27.12 -9.25
C ASP A 33 5.91 25.70 -9.04
N TYR A 34 5.45 25.06 -10.11
CA TYR A 34 4.89 23.70 -10.09
C TYR A 34 5.92 22.67 -10.56
N SER A 35 6.00 21.57 -9.82
CA SER A 35 6.82 20.41 -10.17
C SER A 35 5.92 19.19 -10.34
N PHE A 36 5.64 18.81 -11.58
CA PHE A 36 4.73 17.71 -11.89
C PHE A 36 5.43 16.35 -11.94
N ILE A 37 6.69 16.33 -12.38
CA ILE A 37 7.50 15.11 -12.49
C ILE A 37 8.93 15.34 -11.94
N PRO A 38 9.58 14.31 -11.37
CA PRO A 38 11.00 14.40 -11.03
C PRO A 38 11.85 14.66 -12.29
N GLY A 39 12.77 15.63 -12.22
CA GLY A 39 13.63 15.97 -13.36
C GLY A 39 12.88 16.57 -14.55
N GLN A 40 11.92 17.47 -14.29
CA GLN A 40 11.08 18.14 -15.28
C GLN A 40 11.91 18.77 -16.43
N PRO A 41 11.69 18.36 -17.69
CA PRO A 41 12.31 19.01 -18.85
C PRO A 41 11.82 20.45 -19.03
N GLN A 42 12.67 21.31 -19.60
CA GLN A 42 12.37 22.73 -19.78
C GLN A 42 11.18 22.98 -20.72
N ASP A 43 10.94 22.10 -21.69
CA ASP A 43 9.79 22.21 -22.61
C ASP A 43 8.49 21.59 -22.05
N PHE A 44 8.55 20.93 -20.89
CA PHE A 44 7.40 20.26 -20.29
C PHE A 44 6.27 21.25 -19.97
N GLU A 45 6.63 22.41 -19.41
CA GLU A 45 5.67 23.47 -19.05
C GLU A 45 4.95 24.05 -20.27
N LYS A 46 5.65 24.20 -21.40
CA LYS A 46 5.06 24.71 -22.65
C LYS A 46 3.99 23.77 -23.19
N GLU A 47 4.27 22.47 -23.18
CA GLU A 47 3.31 21.45 -23.62
C GLU A 47 2.10 21.36 -22.67
N ILE A 48 2.32 21.52 -21.36
CA ILE A 48 1.21 21.60 -20.39
C ILE A 48 0.34 22.84 -20.68
N ALA A 49 0.95 24.01 -20.84
CA ALA A 49 0.22 25.24 -21.11
C ALA A 49 -0.61 25.16 -22.40
N LYS A 50 -0.08 24.49 -23.43
CA LYS A 50 -0.80 24.23 -24.68
C LYS A 50 -2.03 23.35 -24.47
N LEU A 51 -1.94 22.29 -23.67
CA LEU A 51 -3.09 21.45 -23.34
C LEU A 51 -4.08 22.15 -22.40
N HIS A 52 -3.58 22.97 -21.47
CA HIS A 52 -4.43 23.75 -20.56
C HIS A 52 -5.36 24.70 -21.34
N GLN A 53 -4.88 25.32 -22.41
CA GLN A 53 -5.70 26.13 -23.33
C GLN A 53 -6.82 25.33 -24.01
N GLN A 54 -6.70 24.01 -24.14
CA GLN A 54 -7.70 23.15 -24.76
C GLN A 54 -8.78 22.69 -23.77
N HIS A 55 -8.55 22.88 -22.47
CA HIS A 55 -9.43 22.42 -21.39
C HIS A 55 -10.44 23.48 -20.92
N ILE A 56 -10.50 24.63 -21.60
CA ILE A 56 -11.41 25.73 -21.26
C ILE A 56 -12.87 25.23 -21.19
N GLY A 57 -13.55 25.57 -20.10
CA GLY A 57 -14.92 25.17 -19.81
C GLY A 57 -15.04 23.85 -19.06
N LEU A 58 -13.93 23.11 -18.84
CA LEU A 58 -13.94 21.97 -17.94
C LEU A 58 -13.98 22.45 -16.49
N SER A 59 -15.02 22.05 -15.76
CA SER A 59 -15.06 22.29 -14.32
C SER A 59 -13.93 21.54 -13.62
N PRO A 60 -13.44 22.01 -12.47
CA PRO A 60 -12.37 21.30 -11.78
C PRO A 60 -12.74 19.86 -11.39
N ALA A 61 -14.03 19.57 -11.15
CA ALA A 61 -14.47 18.20 -10.86
C ALA A 61 -14.33 17.28 -12.09
N GLU A 62 -14.65 17.78 -13.28
CA GLU A 62 -14.49 17.05 -14.54
C GLU A 62 -13.02 16.87 -14.92
N ALA A 63 -12.18 17.87 -14.63
CA ALA A 63 -10.74 17.79 -14.80
C ALA A 63 -10.12 16.73 -13.87
N GLU A 64 -10.47 16.74 -12.57
CA GLU A 64 -10.07 15.69 -11.61
C GLU A 64 -10.54 14.30 -12.05
N PHE A 65 -11.79 14.17 -12.52
CA PHE A 65 -12.31 12.91 -13.03
C PHE A 65 -11.55 12.43 -14.27
N SER A 66 -11.24 13.33 -15.20
CA SER A 66 -10.46 13.03 -16.41
C SER A 66 -9.03 12.62 -16.08
N TYR A 67 -8.42 13.28 -15.09
CA TYR A 67 -7.13 12.89 -14.53
C TYR A 67 -7.17 11.44 -14.03
N LEU A 68 -8.14 11.10 -13.16
CA LEU A 68 -8.26 9.75 -12.60
C LEU A 68 -8.58 8.70 -13.66
N SER A 69 -9.46 9.03 -14.62
CA SER A 69 -9.83 8.15 -15.73
C SER A 69 -8.65 7.84 -16.66
N THR A 70 -7.74 8.81 -16.82
CA THR A 70 -6.48 8.61 -17.56
C THR A 70 -5.48 7.83 -16.72
N ALA A 71 -5.27 8.22 -15.46
CA ALA A 71 -4.30 7.62 -14.55
C ALA A 71 -4.56 6.12 -14.34
N ARG A 72 -5.84 5.70 -14.23
CA ARG A 72 -6.19 4.28 -14.06
C ARG A 72 -5.79 3.36 -15.22
N THR A 73 -5.49 3.92 -16.39
CA THR A 73 -5.03 3.16 -17.56
C THR A 73 -3.53 2.85 -17.51
N LEU A 74 -2.79 3.51 -16.63
CA LEU A 74 -1.36 3.29 -16.47
C LEU A 74 -1.07 1.94 -15.83
N GLU A 75 -0.06 1.24 -16.34
CA GLU A 75 0.30 -0.11 -15.91
C GLU A 75 0.65 -0.21 -14.40
N LEU A 76 1.26 0.84 -13.86
CA LEU A 76 1.67 0.91 -12.46
C LEU A 76 0.64 1.60 -11.56
N TYR A 77 -0.56 1.90 -12.07
CA TYR A 77 -1.61 2.52 -11.26
C TYR A 77 -2.11 1.54 -10.19
N GLY A 78 -2.09 1.98 -8.93
CA GLY A 78 -2.56 1.19 -7.80
C GLY A 78 -1.73 -0.08 -7.51
N VAL A 79 -0.48 -0.13 -8.01
CA VAL A 79 0.44 -1.25 -7.75
C VAL A 79 1.30 -0.95 -6.54
N GLU A 80 1.26 -1.83 -5.55
CA GLU A 80 2.23 -1.82 -4.45
C GLU A 80 3.43 -2.70 -4.83
N LEU A 81 4.58 -2.08 -5.10
CA LEU A 81 5.79 -2.76 -5.59
C LEU A 81 6.70 -3.21 -4.44
N HIS A 82 7.18 -4.45 -4.53
CA HIS A 82 8.11 -5.07 -3.59
C HIS A 82 9.31 -5.67 -4.34
N TYR A 83 10.53 -5.32 -3.96
CA TYR A 83 11.73 -5.88 -4.59
C TYR A 83 11.98 -7.33 -4.18
N ALA A 84 12.26 -8.18 -5.16
CA ALA A 84 12.53 -9.59 -4.96
C ALA A 84 13.54 -10.12 -6.00
N ARG A 85 13.96 -11.37 -5.81
CA ARG A 85 14.73 -12.14 -6.78
C ARG A 85 14.03 -13.45 -7.10
N ASP A 86 14.08 -13.86 -8.36
CA ASP A 86 13.55 -15.15 -8.78
C ASP A 86 14.48 -16.31 -8.35
N GLN A 87 14.15 -17.55 -8.75
CA GLN A 87 14.96 -18.74 -8.48
C GLN A 87 16.31 -18.71 -9.22
N SER A 88 16.38 -17.97 -10.33
CA SER A 88 17.60 -17.75 -11.13
C SER A 88 18.41 -16.55 -10.63
N ASN A 89 18.05 -15.95 -9.49
CA ASN A 89 18.68 -14.79 -8.87
C ASN A 89 18.61 -13.49 -9.71
N ASN A 90 17.68 -13.41 -10.67
CA ASN A 90 17.40 -12.17 -11.40
C ASN A 90 16.60 -11.20 -10.52
N GLU A 91 16.92 -9.92 -10.62
CA GLU A 91 16.18 -8.87 -9.92
C GLU A 91 14.82 -8.62 -10.59
N ILE A 92 13.77 -8.67 -9.77
CA ILE A 92 12.38 -8.50 -10.18
C ILE A 92 11.65 -7.64 -9.15
N MET A 93 10.47 -7.16 -9.52
CA MET A 93 9.54 -6.49 -8.60
C MET A 93 8.22 -7.26 -8.58
N ILE A 94 7.74 -7.57 -7.38
CA ILE A 94 6.43 -8.17 -7.15
C ILE A 94 5.45 -7.02 -6.87
N GLY A 95 4.46 -6.85 -7.74
CA GLY A 95 3.38 -5.89 -7.58
C GLY A 95 2.13 -6.55 -7.01
N VAL A 96 1.53 -5.97 -5.97
CA VAL A 96 0.22 -6.38 -5.44
C VAL A 96 -0.83 -5.37 -5.91
N MET A 97 -1.93 -5.86 -6.47
CA MET A 97 -3.04 -5.03 -6.97
C MET A 97 -4.39 -5.73 -6.67
N SER A 98 -5.50 -5.00 -6.79
CA SER A 98 -6.87 -5.55 -6.67
C SER A 98 -7.13 -6.81 -7.51
N GLY A 99 -6.47 -6.96 -8.66
CA GLY A 99 -6.64 -8.14 -9.53
C GLY A 99 -5.80 -9.37 -9.17
N GLY A 100 -4.73 -9.21 -8.39
CA GLY A 100 -3.78 -10.30 -8.13
C GLY A 100 -2.37 -9.86 -7.77
N ILE A 101 -1.44 -10.79 -7.96
CA ILE A 101 0.00 -10.57 -7.85
C ILE A 101 0.61 -10.54 -9.24
N PHE A 102 1.45 -9.55 -9.50
CA PHE A 102 2.06 -9.28 -10.79
C PHE A 102 3.57 -9.28 -10.63
N ILE A 103 4.30 -9.81 -11.62
CA ILE A 103 5.76 -9.78 -11.61
C ILE A 103 6.22 -8.82 -12.69
N TYR A 104 7.11 -7.91 -12.33
CA TYR A 104 7.70 -6.92 -13.20
C TYR A 104 9.21 -7.12 -13.31
N LYS A 105 9.74 -6.91 -14.50
CA LYS A 105 11.18 -6.81 -14.77
C LYS A 105 11.41 -5.52 -15.54
N ASN A 106 12.33 -4.67 -15.07
CA ASN A 106 12.58 -3.34 -15.66
C ASN A 106 11.29 -2.50 -15.82
N ARG A 107 10.39 -2.57 -14.82
CA ARG A 107 9.06 -1.90 -14.82
C ARG A 107 8.09 -2.36 -15.91
N VAL A 108 8.40 -3.45 -16.63
CA VAL A 108 7.49 -4.11 -17.57
C VAL A 108 6.92 -5.36 -16.92
N ARG A 109 5.60 -5.53 -16.97
CA ARG A 109 4.94 -6.73 -16.44
C ARG A 109 5.30 -7.96 -17.28
N ILE A 110 5.87 -8.97 -16.62
CA ILE A 110 6.24 -10.25 -17.24
C ILE A 110 5.23 -11.36 -16.94
N ASN A 111 4.66 -11.40 -15.74
CA ASN A 111 3.72 -12.46 -15.33
C ASN A 111 2.55 -11.88 -14.50
N THR A 112 1.41 -12.57 -14.55
CA THR A 112 0.20 -12.23 -13.82
C THR A 112 -0.38 -13.45 -13.12
N PHE A 113 -0.61 -13.35 -11.82
CA PHE A 113 -1.26 -14.36 -10.99
C PHE A 113 -2.52 -13.76 -10.39
N THR A 114 -3.67 -14.05 -11.00
CA THR A 114 -4.96 -13.54 -10.51
C THR A 114 -5.31 -14.20 -9.17
N TRP A 115 -6.05 -13.49 -8.31
CA TRP A 115 -6.46 -14.04 -7.02
C TRP A 115 -7.18 -15.39 -7.14
N LEU A 116 -7.98 -15.58 -8.19
CA LEU A 116 -8.70 -16.83 -8.48
C LEU A 116 -7.78 -18.04 -8.73
N LYS A 117 -6.57 -17.80 -9.27
CA LYS A 117 -5.60 -18.85 -9.57
C LYS A 117 -4.71 -19.19 -8.37
N ILE A 118 -4.66 -18.35 -7.35
CA ILE A 118 -3.79 -18.54 -6.19
C ILE A 118 -4.55 -19.35 -5.14
N ILE A 119 -4.01 -20.51 -4.75
CA ILE A 119 -4.55 -21.32 -3.65
C ILE A 119 -4.00 -20.84 -2.31
N LYS A 120 -2.69 -20.59 -2.25
CA LYS A 120 -2.01 -20.32 -0.99
C LYS A 120 -0.88 -19.33 -1.18
N ILE A 121 -0.77 -18.42 -0.23
CA ILE A 121 0.38 -17.52 -0.11
C ILE A 121 1.04 -17.80 1.22
N SER A 122 2.35 -18.00 1.20
CA SER A 122 3.12 -18.26 2.42
C SER A 122 4.52 -17.72 2.35
N PHE A 123 5.19 -17.61 3.49
CA PHE A 123 6.59 -17.23 3.52
C PHE A 123 7.38 -17.92 4.61
N LYS A 124 8.68 -18.11 4.37
CA LYS A 124 9.64 -18.68 5.32
C LYS A 124 10.93 -17.87 5.28
N CYS A 125 11.29 -17.25 6.41
CA CYS A 125 12.45 -16.35 6.48
C CYS A 125 12.34 -15.24 5.42
N LYS A 126 13.31 -15.16 4.49
CA LYS A 126 13.31 -14.21 3.37
C LYS A 126 12.66 -14.77 2.09
N GLN A 127 12.10 -15.98 2.12
CA GLN A 127 11.51 -16.62 0.95
C GLN A 127 9.99 -16.47 0.96
N PHE A 128 9.44 -16.00 -0.15
CA PHE A 128 8.01 -15.83 -0.39
C PHE A 128 7.53 -16.87 -1.40
N PHE A 129 6.38 -17.48 -1.13
CA PHE A 129 5.84 -18.58 -1.93
C PHE A 129 4.40 -18.33 -2.34
N ILE A 130 4.12 -18.60 -3.62
CA ILE A 130 2.78 -18.56 -4.22
C ILE A 130 2.47 -19.96 -4.75
N GLN A 131 1.42 -20.59 -4.24
CA GLN A 131 0.92 -21.86 -4.72
C GLN A 131 -0.28 -21.60 -5.62
N LEU A 132 -0.20 -22.06 -6.87
CA LEU A 132 -1.24 -21.91 -7.87
C LEU A 132 -2.12 -23.15 -7.95
N ARG A 133 -3.36 -22.96 -8.41
CA ARG A 133 -4.30 -24.04 -8.68
C ARG A 133 -3.80 -24.90 -9.83
N LYS A 134 -3.93 -26.21 -9.67
CA LYS A 134 -3.68 -27.20 -10.72
C LYS A 134 -4.66 -26.99 -11.88
N GLU A 135 -4.15 -26.74 -13.08
CA GLU A 135 -4.98 -26.72 -14.30
C GLU A 135 -5.20 -28.16 -14.83
N LEU A 136 -6.26 -28.38 -15.62
CA LEU A 136 -6.71 -29.72 -16.06
C LEU A 136 -5.63 -30.56 -16.76
N HIS A 137 -4.63 -29.92 -17.38
CA HIS A 137 -3.54 -30.57 -18.10
C HIS A 137 -2.23 -30.69 -17.30
N GLU A 138 -2.13 -30.05 -16.13
CA GLU A 138 -0.95 -30.16 -15.27
C GLU A 138 -1.14 -31.29 -14.28
N SER A 139 -0.13 -32.14 -14.08
CA SER A 139 -0.22 -33.27 -13.15
C SER A 139 0.07 -32.85 -11.69
N ARG A 140 0.73 -31.70 -11.48
CA ARG A 140 1.21 -31.21 -10.18
C ARG A 140 0.79 -29.77 -9.95
N GLU A 141 0.65 -29.40 -8.67
CA GLU A 141 0.46 -28.00 -8.26
C GLU A 141 1.73 -27.19 -8.52
N THR A 142 1.57 -25.98 -9.05
CA THR A 142 2.70 -25.09 -9.33
C THR A 142 3.02 -24.23 -8.11
N LEU A 143 4.20 -24.45 -7.50
CA LEU A 143 4.70 -23.67 -6.38
C LEU A 143 5.82 -22.73 -6.84
N LEU A 144 5.55 -21.43 -6.80
CA LEU A 144 6.50 -20.37 -7.15
C LEU A 144 7.21 -19.88 -5.89
N GLY A 145 8.52 -19.65 -5.98
CA GLY A 145 9.35 -19.19 -4.87
C GLY A 145 10.17 -17.97 -5.25
N PHE A 146 10.16 -16.96 -4.39
CA PHE A 146 10.85 -15.68 -4.57
C PHE A 146 11.69 -15.34 -3.34
N ASN A 147 12.88 -14.79 -3.55
CA ASN A 147 13.78 -14.37 -2.48
C ASN A 147 13.68 -12.87 -2.27
N MET A 148 13.27 -12.45 -1.08
CA MET A 148 13.20 -11.05 -0.66
C MET A 148 14.54 -10.60 -0.07
N VAL A 149 14.73 -9.28 0.04
CA VAL A 149 15.94 -8.67 0.62
C VAL A 149 16.15 -9.11 2.07
N ASN A 150 15.07 -9.18 2.85
CA ASN A 150 15.10 -9.60 4.26
C ASN A 150 13.73 -10.13 4.71
N TYR A 151 13.66 -10.65 5.94
CA TYR A 151 12.43 -11.15 6.56
C TYR A 151 11.32 -10.09 6.63
N ARG A 152 11.67 -8.83 6.94
CA ARG A 152 10.68 -7.75 7.09
C ARG A 152 10.01 -7.42 5.76
N ALA A 153 10.78 -7.31 4.67
CA ALA A 153 10.25 -7.11 3.32
C ALA A 153 9.32 -8.26 2.91
N CYS A 154 9.72 -9.51 3.22
CA CYS A 154 8.89 -10.68 2.96
C CYS A 154 7.57 -10.68 3.73
N LYS A 155 7.63 -10.33 5.02
CA LYS A 155 6.44 -10.19 5.86
C LYS A 155 5.53 -9.06 5.38
N ASN A 156 6.09 -7.93 4.96
CA ASN A 156 5.33 -6.80 4.44
C ASN A 156 4.58 -7.20 3.15
N LEU A 157 5.28 -7.82 2.18
CA LEU A 157 4.65 -8.34 0.97
C LEU A 157 3.51 -9.31 1.29
N TRP A 158 3.73 -10.24 2.23
CA TRP A 158 2.68 -11.16 2.65
C TRP A 158 1.47 -10.44 3.25
N LYS A 159 1.67 -9.43 4.10
CA LYS A 159 0.56 -8.60 4.63
C LYS A 159 -0.18 -7.88 3.53
N ALA A 160 0.52 -7.23 2.60
CA ALA A 160 -0.09 -6.55 1.46
C ALA A 160 -0.98 -7.51 0.65
N CYS A 161 -0.51 -8.74 0.39
CA CYS A 161 -1.32 -9.76 -0.27
C CYS A 161 -2.57 -10.13 0.53
N VAL A 162 -2.46 -10.31 1.85
CA VAL A 162 -3.62 -10.58 2.73
C VAL A 162 -4.62 -9.43 2.67
N GLU A 163 -4.16 -8.20 2.81
CA GLU A 163 -4.99 -7.00 2.83
C GLU A 163 -5.73 -6.80 1.52
N HIS A 164 -5.02 -6.84 0.39
CA HIS A 164 -5.63 -6.69 -0.92
C HIS A 164 -6.62 -7.81 -1.21
N HIS A 165 -6.25 -9.07 -0.94
CA HIS A 165 -7.18 -10.18 -1.14
C HIS A 165 -8.43 -10.02 -0.27
N THR A 166 -8.28 -9.78 1.03
CA THR A 166 -9.43 -9.61 1.94
C THR A 166 -10.29 -8.42 1.56
N PHE A 167 -9.69 -7.28 1.20
CA PHE A 167 -10.44 -6.06 0.89
C PHE A 167 -11.24 -6.20 -0.42
N PHE A 168 -10.62 -6.69 -1.49
CA PHE A 168 -11.22 -6.71 -2.84
C PHE A 168 -11.99 -8.00 -3.17
N ARG A 169 -11.78 -9.11 -2.44
CA ARG A 169 -12.39 -10.41 -2.77
C ARG A 169 -13.36 -10.96 -1.74
N LEU A 170 -13.26 -10.57 -0.47
CA LEU A 170 -14.13 -11.11 0.56
C LEU A 170 -15.26 -10.13 0.87
N ASP A 171 -16.49 -10.65 0.98
CA ASP A 171 -17.63 -9.85 1.45
C ASP A 171 -17.44 -9.38 2.90
N ARG A 172 -16.78 -10.21 3.71
CA ARG A 172 -16.49 -9.96 5.12
C ARG A 172 -15.09 -10.45 5.47
N PRO A 173 -14.38 -9.77 6.39
CA PRO A 173 -13.10 -10.28 6.85
C PRO A 173 -13.29 -11.62 7.57
N LEU A 174 -12.30 -12.51 7.46
CA LEU A 174 -12.33 -13.81 8.14
C LEU A 174 -12.54 -13.61 9.66
N PRO A 175 -13.52 -14.28 10.27
CA PRO A 175 -13.80 -14.11 11.69
C PRO A 175 -12.59 -14.57 12.52
N PRO A 176 -12.28 -13.90 13.65
CA PRO A 176 -11.22 -14.35 14.53
C PRO A 176 -11.54 -15.75 15.04
N GLN A 177 -10.67 -16.72 14.73
CA GLN A 177 -10.72 -18.06 15.32
C GLN A 177 -10.68 -17.91 16.86
N LYS A 178 -11.79 -18.26 17.52
CA LYS A 178 -11.96 -18.18 18.98
C LYS A 178 -11.18 -19.29 19.68
N ASN A 179 -9.86 -19.26 19.58
CA ASN A 179 -9.02 -20.13 20.39
C ASN A 179 -8.85 -19.46 21.76
N PHE A 180 -9.59 -19.92 22.77
CA PHE A 180 -9.56 -19.41 24.15
C PHE A 180 -8.13 -19.29 24.73
N PHE A 181 -7.20 -20.15 24.30
CA PHE A 181 -5.80 -20.14 24.75
C PHE A 181 -4.87 -19.22 23.94
N ALA A 182 -5.34 -18.60 22.86
CA ALA A 182 -4.51 -17.73 22.01
C ALA A 182 -4.13 -16.41 22.71
N HIS A 183 -4.86 -16.00 23.73
CA HIS A 183 -4.59 -14.79 24.50
C HIS A 183 -3.39 -14.92 25.46
N TYR A 184 -3.02 -16.15 25.85
CA TYR A 184 -1.98 -16.39 26.86
C TYR A 184 -0.62 -16.82 26.30
N PHE A 185 -0.53 -17.29 25.04
CA PHE A 185 0.70 -17.88 24.49
C PHE A 185 1.07 -17.46 23.06
N THR A 186 0.68 -16.26 22.60
CA THR A 186 1.05 -15.80 21.24
C THR A 186 2.36 -15.03 21.20
N LEU A 187 3.48 -15.74 21.28
CA LEU A 187 4.78 -15.19 20.90
C LEU A 187 4.87 -15.10 19.37
N GLY A 188 4.41 -13.98 18.80
CA GLY A 188 4.49 -13.73 17.37
C GLY A 188 3.36 -12.84 16.85
N SER A 189 3.68 -11.95 15.92
CA SER A 189 2.69 -11.09 15.26
C SER A 189 1.85 -11.92 14.28
N LYS A 190 0.62 -12.28 14.70
CA LYS A 190 -0.45 -12.82 13.83
C LYS A 190 -1.19 -11.64 13.21
N PHE A 191 -0.65 -11.10 12.12
CA PHE A 191 -1.34 -10.07 11.36
C PHE A 191 -2.73 -10.55 10.94
N ARG A 192 -3.72 -9.66 11.05
CA ARG A 192 -5.08 -9.88 10.56
C ARG A 192 -5.55 -8.59 9.95
N TYR A 193 -6.32 -8.71 8.87
CA TYR A 193 -7.02 -7.58 8.30
C TYR A 193 -7.99 -6.99 9.33
N CYS A 194 -7.82 -5.71 9.66
CA CYS A 194 -8.69 -4.97 10.56
C CYS A 194 -9.26 -3.77 9.82
N GLY A 195 -10.48 -3.90 9.29
CA GLY A 195 -11.16 -2.82 8.58
C GLY A 195 -12.42 -3.30 7.86
N ARG A 196 -13.08 -2.40 7.13
CA ARG A 196 -14.18 -2.74 6.23
C ARG A 196 -13.64 -3.31 4.91
N THR A 197 -14.30 -4.29 4.32
CA THR A 197 -14.04 -4.74 2.94
C THR A 197 -14.59 -3.72 1.94
N GLU A 198 -14.29 -3.88 0.65
CA GLU A 198 -14.86 -3.04 -0.42
C GLU A 198 -16.39 -3.08 -0.38
N VAL A 199 -16.97 -4.29 -0.31
CA VAL A 199 -18.43 -4.49 -0.25
C VAL A 199 -19.05 -3.76 0.95
N GLN A 200 -18.43 -3.88 2.13
CA GLN A 200 -18.88 -3.17 3.33
C GLN A 200 -18.73 -1.65 3.21
N SER A 201 -17.69 -1.18 2.52
CA SER A 201 -17.42 0.25 2.32
C SER A 201 -18.43 0.87 1.35
N VAL A 202 -18.73 0.18 0.25
CA VAL A 202 -19.75 0.60 -0.74
C VAL A 202 -21.13 0.62 -0.10
N GLN A 203 -21.49 -0.43 0.65
CA GLN A 203 -22.78 -0.51 1.33
C GLN A 203 -22.93 0.60 2.38
N TYR A 204 -21.90 0.80 3.21
CA TYR A 204 -21.88 1.91 4.17
C TYR A 204 -22.01 3.27 3.48
N GLY A 205 -21.32 3.46 2.35
CA GLY A 205 -21.42 4.65 1.53
C GLY A 205 -22.84 4.91 1.03
N LYS A 206 -23.55 3.87 0.55
CA LYS A 206 -24.96 3.96 0.12
C LYS A 206 -25.89 4.31 1.27
N GLU A 207 -25.70 3.68 2.44
CA GLU A 207 -26.54 3.89 3.64
C GLU A 207 -26.31 5.26 4.29
N ARG A 208 -25.10 5.80 4.19
CA ARG A 208 -24.69 7.08 4.81
C ARG A 208 -24.37 8.18 3.81
N ALA A 209 -24.85 8.07 2.57
CA ALA A 209 -24.63 9.07 1.54
C ALA A 209 -25.34 10.38 1.94
N ASN A 210 -24.68 11.22 2.74
CA ASN A 210 -25.10 12.60 2.92
C ASN A 210 -24.89 13.31 1.59
N LYS A 211 -26.01 13.52 0.87
CA LYS A 211 -26.04 14.16 -0.44
C LYS A 211 -25.56 15.62 -0.41
N ASP A 212 -25.52 16.24 0.78
CA ASP A 212 -25.21 17.66 0.97
C ASP A 212 -23.78 17.92 1.50
N ARG A 213 -22.85 16.98 1.36
CA ARG A 213 -21.45 17.25 1.74
C ARG A 213 -20.83 18.24 0.76
N VAL A 214 -20.75 19.51 1.17
CA VAL A 214 -19.95 20.53 0.48
C VAL A 214 -18.48 20.10 0.53
N PHE A 215 -17.89 19.80 -0.62
CA PHE A 215 -16.47 19.48 -0.74
C PHE A 215 -15.66 20.77 -0.71
N ALA A 216 -15.07 21.09 0.44
CA ALA A 216 -14.14 22.21 0.55
C ALA A 216 -12.80 21.84 -0.10
N ARG A 217 -12.50 22.49 -1.23
CA ARG A 217 -11.20 22.34 -1.92
C ARG A 217 -10.14 23.15 -1.18
N SER A 218 -9.01 22.50 -0.89
CA SER A 218 -7.82 23.19 -0.38
C SER A 218 -6.82 23.34 -1.53
N PRO A 219 -6.28 24.54 -1.78
CA PRO A 219 -5.24 24.74 -2.79
C PRO A 219 -4.03 23.84 -2.54
N SER A 220 -3.31 23.47 -3.60
CA SER A 220 -2.06 22.75 -3.44
C SER A 220 -1.05 23.63 -2.70
N LYS A 221 -0.25 23.04 -1.81
CA LYS A 221 0.85 23.78 -1.18
C LYS A 221 2.01 23.79 -2.16
N PRO A 222 2.49 24.96 -2.62
CA PRO A 222 3.65 25.01 -3.49
C PRO A 222 4.82 24.33 -2.76
N LEU A 223 5.43 23.36 -3.43
CA LEU A 223 6.63 22.72 -2.92
C LEU A 223 7.75 23.75 -3.05
N ALA A 224 8.00 24.52 -1.98
CA ALA A 224 9.19 25.34 -1.91
C ALA A 224 10.37 24.46 -2.33
N ARG A 225 11.12 24.89 -3.36
CA ARG A 225 12.34 24.25 -3.90
C ARG A 225 13.39 24.13 -2.78
N LYS A 226 13.13 23.28 -1.79
CA LYS A 226 14.15 22.82 -0.87
C LYS A 226 14.99 21.86 -1.70
N LEU A 227 16.25 22.23 -1.88
CA LEU A 227 17.35 21.33 -2.24
C LEU A 227 17.38 20.20 -1.21
N ILE A 228 16.49 19.22 -1.33
CA ILE A 228 16.51 17.98 -0.60
C ILE A 228 16.77 16.93 -1.66
N SER A 229 18.02 16.49 -1.69
CA SER A 229 18.54 15.34 -2.41
C SER A 229 17.48 14.27 -2.65
N GLY A 230 17.15 14.07 -3.92
CA GLY A 230 16.59 12.84 -4.49
C GLY A 230 15.45 12.20 -3.70
N MET A 231 14.21 12.63 -3.97
CA MET A 231 13.09 11.68 -3.96
C MET A 231 13.28 10.71 -5.13
N ASP A 232 14.25 9.83 -5.00
CA ASP A 232 14.38 8.69 -5.88
C ASP A 232 13.28 7.71 -5.47
N TRP A 233 12.27 7.57 -6.32
CA TRP A 233 11.20 6.59 -6.14
C TRP A 233 11.77 5.18 -5.94
N GLU A 234 12.98 4.87 -6.40
CA GLU A 234 13.65 3.61 -6.08
C GLU A 234 13.95 3.46 -4.58
N VAL A 235 14.33 4.53 -3.88
CA VAL A 235 14.63 4.49 -2.44
C VAL A 235 13.32 4.35 -1.64
N VAL A 236 12.25 5.01 -2.07
CA VAL A 236 10.91 4.87 -1.46
C VAL A 236 10.34 3.47 -1.70
N SER A 237 10.53 2.89 -2.88
CA SER A 237 10.14 1.49 -3.15
C SER A 237 11.02 0.48 -2.38
N ARG A 238 12.30 0.79 -2.12
CA ARG A 238 13.19 -0.07 -1.31
C ARG A 238 12.84 -0.01 0.17
N ASN A 239 12.37 1.13 0.65
CA ASN A 239 11.90 1.34 2.00
C ASN A 239 10.36 1.29 2.03
N SER A 240 9.78 0.08 2.02
CA SER A 240 8.36 -0.19 2.24
C SER A 240 7.85 0.52 3.51
N LEU A 241 7.39 1.75 3.32
CA LEU A 241 6.70 2.60 4.29
C LEU A 241 5.22 2.63 3.89
N SER A 242 4.54 1.50 4.04
CA SER A 242 3.08 1.43 3.92
C SER A 242 2.47 1.74 5.29
N ASP A 243 1.56 2.73 5.32
CA ASP A 243 0.17 2.54 5.79
C ASP A 243 -0.49 3.84 6.30
N ASP A 244 0.22 4.77 6.95
CA ASP A 244 -0.48 5.84 7.69
C ASP A 244 -0.77 7.14 6.92
N ARG A 245 -0.22 7.34 5.71
CA ARG A 245 -0.31 8.65 5.01
C ARG A 245 -1.21 8.70 3.79
N LEU A 246 -1.78 7.58 3.35
CA LEU A 246 -2.57 7.52 2.11
C LEU A 246 -4.09 7.57 2.33
N GLU A 247 -4.57 7.56 3.58
CA GLU A 247 -5.99 7.82 3.83
C GLU A 247 -6.31 9.30 3.56
N THR A 248 -7.04 9.55 2.47
CA THR A 248 -7.54 10.89 2.18
C THR A 248 -8.58 11.30 3.23
N GLN A 249 -8.44 12.51 3.78
CA GLN A 249 -9.34 13.04 4.82
C GLN A 249 -10.81 13.09 4.36
N SER A 250 -11.06 13.10 3.06
CA SER A 250 -12.38 13.12 2.43
C SER A 250 -13.13 11.79 2.48
N LEU A 251 -12.43 10.65 2.58
CA LEU A 251 -13.05 9.33 2.61
C LEU A 251 -13.43 8.94 4.05
N PRO A 252 -14.54 8.19 4.25
CA PRO A 252 -14.87 7.63 5.56
C PRO A 252 -13.76 6.70 6.04
N SER A 253 -13.44 6.76 7.33
CA SER A 253 -12.39 5.95 7.94
C SER A 253 -12.62 4.46 7.68
N ARG A 254 -11.55 3.71 7.36
CA ARG A 254 -11.60 2.24 7.22
C ARG A 254 -11.78 1.52 8.56
N SER A 255 -11.78 2.23 9.69
CA SER A 255 -11.94 1.66 11.03
C SER A 255 -13.23 0.83 11.19
N PRO A 256 -13.21 -0.28 11.95
CA PRO A 256 -14.38 -1.13 12.18
C PRO A 256 -15.63 -0.37 12.68
N PRO A 257 -16.86 -0.90 12.46
CA PRO A 257 -18.07 -0.35 13.04
C PRO A 257 -17.96 -0.24 14.57
N GLY A 258 -18.18 0.95 15.13
CA GLY A 258 -18.16 1.20 16.57
C GLY A 258 -16.87 1.81 17.13
N THR A 259 -15.84 2.06 16.32
CA THR A 259 -14.65 2.81 16.77
C THR A 259 -14.96 4.30 16.90
N PRO A 260 -14.62 4.97 18.03
CA PRO A 260 -14.77 6.41 18.14
C PRO A 260 -13.91 7.12 17.08
N ASN A 261 -14.53 8.02 16.32
CA ASN A 261 -13.83 8.85 15.35
C ASN A 261 -12.97 9.88 16.10
N HIS A 262 -11.69 9.60 16.33
CA HIS A 262 -10.74 10.57 16.88
C HIS A 262 -10.41 11.75 15.94
N ARG A 263 -11.05 11.82 14.75
CA ARG A 263 -10.88 12.88 13.74
C ARG A 263 -11.23 14.30 14.23
N ASN A 264 -11.81 14.46 15.41
CA ASN A 264 -12.16 15.78 15.98
C ASN A 264 -11.28 16.23 17.15
N SER A 265 -10.18 15.55 17.47
CA SER A 265 -9.29 15.98 18.57
C SER A 265 -8.16 16.88 18.08
N THR A 266 -8.47 18.09 17.65
CA THR A 266 -7.48 19.18 17.66
C THR A 266 -7.24 19.62 19.09
N PHE A 267 -6.32 18.94 19.79
CA PHE A 267 -5.68 19.50 20.97
C PHE A 267 -4.30 20.00 20.54
N ILE A 268 -4.17 21.31 20.45
CA ILE A 268 -2.90 22.01 20.40
C ILE A 268 -2.18 21.68 21.71
N GLN A 269 -1.03 21.02 21.62
CA GLN A 269 -0.02 21.11 22.66
C GLN A 269 1.37 21.19 22.02
N GLU A 270 1.81 22.43 21.81
CA GLU A 270 3.21 22.78 21.99
C GLU A 270 3.68 22.22 23.35
N GLY A 271 4.78 21.47 23.36
CA GLY A 271 5.35 20.96 24.59
C GLY A 271 6.35 19.85 24.34
N ASN A 272 7.63 20.22 24.33
CA ASN A 272 8.77 19.31 24.42
C ASN A 272 8.51 18.18 25.42
N ARG A 273 8.47 16.94 24.96
CA ARG A 273 8.61 15.76 25.83
C ARG A 273 9.90 15.02 25.51
N LEU A 274 10.88 15.28 26.36
CA LEU A 274 12.14 14.55 26.49
C LEU A 274 11.84 13.06 26.79
N ARG A 275 12.51 12.17 26.06
CA ARG A 275 12.58 10.72 26.35
C ARG A 275 13.25 10.50 27.71
N PRO A 276 12.74 9.62 28.59
CA PRO A 276 13.57 9.02 29.62
C PRO A 276 14.25 7.76 29.05
N SER A 277 15.58 7.79 29.01
CA SER A 277 16.43 6.59 28.99
C SER A 277 16.40 5.93 30.36
N SER A 278 16.28 4.60 30.41
CA SER A 278 16.55 3.84 31.63
C SER A 278 17.72 2.90 31.37
N VAL A 279 18.84 3.23 32.02
CA VAL A 279 20.05 2.42 32.18
C VAL A 279 19.92 1.69 33.51
N GLY A 280 20.18 0.38 33.46
CA GLY A 280 20.71 -0.54 34.47
C GLY A 280 20.45 -0.33 35.97
N HIS A 281 20.03 -1.40 36.64
CA HIS A 281 20.51 -1.74 37.98
C HIS A 281 20.76 -3.24 38.11
N LEU A 282 22.00 -3.57 38.48
CA LEU A 282 22.51 -4.84 38.98
C LEU A 282 22.10 -5.00 40.45
N VAL A 283 21.66 -6.21 40.84
CA VAL A 283 22.06 -6.80 42.13
C VAL A 283 22.03 -8.33 42.05
N ASP A 284 23.14 -8.91 42.49
CA ASP A 284 23.44 -10.33 42.72
C ASP A 284 22.54 -10.97 43.79
N HIS A 285 22.28 -12.28 43.71
CA HIS A 285 22.88 -13.27 44.62
C HIS A 285 22.36 -14.72 44.48
N VAL A 286 23.35 -15.62 44.49
CA VAL A 286 23.44 -16.95 45.13
C VAL A 286 22.94 -18.19 44.38
N VAL A 287 23.92 -19.07 44.17
CA VAL A 287 23.89 -20.44 43.64
C VAL A 287 23.53 -21.44 44.75
N HIS A 288 22.69 -22.42 44.45
CA HIS A 288 22.72 -23.74 45.09
C HIS A 288 22.47 -24.86 44.07
N THR A 289 23.21 -25.95 44.26
CA THR A 289 23.43 -27.09 43.37
C THR A 289 22.43 -28.26 43.56
N SER A 290 21.85 -28.75 42.45
CA SER A 290 21.53 -30.16 42.01
C SER A 290 20.70 -31.11 42.93
N PRO A 291 20.13 -32.28 42.47
CA PRO A 291 20.27 -32.98 41.17
C PRO A 291 18.99 -33.56 40.49
N SER A 292 19.16 -33.92 39.20
CA SER A 292 18.57 -35.02 38.39
C SER A 292 17.08 -35.42 38.45
N GLU A 293 16.38 -35.36 37.29
CA GLU A 293 15.43 -36.41 36.85
C GLU A 293 15.12 -36.36 35.32
N VAL A 294 15.68 -37.35 34.60
CA VAL A 294 15.14 -38.22 33.52
C VAL A 294 13.91 -37.78 32.68
N PHE A 295 14.17 -37.66 31.35
CA PHE A 295 13.32 -37.89 30.15
C PHE A 295 11.99 -37.15 29.93
N ALA A 296 11.92 -36.41 28.80
CA ALA A 296 11.02 -36.74 27.68
C ALA A 296 11.33 -35.87 26.44
N ASN A 297 11.61 -36.52 25.31
CA ASN A 297 11.69 -35.89 23.99
C ASN A 297 10.32 -35.33 23.59
N HIS A 298 10.09 -34.04 23.83
CA HIS A 298 8.97 -33.33 23.21
C HIS A 298 9.45 -32.59 21.95
N ARG A 299 9.14 -33.18 20.79
CA ARG A 299 9.09 -32.46 19.51
C ARG A 299 8.27 -31.18 19.70
N SER A 300 8.92 -30.04 19.57
CA SER A 300 8.25 -28.74 19.52
C SER A 300 7.38 -28.69 18.25
N PRO A 301 6.07 -28.37 18.34
CA PRO A 301 5.27 -28.13 17.16
C PRO A 301 5.73 -26.82 16.49
N SER A 302 6.24 -26.95 15.27
CA SER A 302 6.73 -25.85 14.45
C SER A 302 5.69 -24.74 14.27
N SER A 303 6.14 -23.49 14.50
CA SER A 303 5.48 -22.19 14.32
C SER A 303 5.03 -21.86 12.87
N THR A 304 4.91 -22.87 12.00
CA THR A 304 4.72 -22.70 10.55
C THR A 304 3.30 -22.33 10.11
N GLN A 305 2.27 -22.49 10.96
CA GLN A 305 0.89 -22.15 10.58
C GLN A 305 0.60 -20.65 10.52
N ALA A 306 1.43 -19.80 11.16
CA ALA A 306 1.17 -18.36 11.23
C ALA A 306 1.56 -17.58 9.95
N ASN A 307 2.30 -18.20 9.04
CA ASN A 307 2.87 -17.54 7.85
C ASN A 307 2.26 -18.05 6.54
N SER A 308 1.02 -18.54 6.57
CA SER A 308 0.32 -18.98 5.37
C SER A 308 -1.16 -18.62 5.39
N ILE A 309 -1.69 -18.17 4.26
CA ILE A 309 -3.12 -18.01 4.02
C ILE A 309 -3.55 -18.91 2.87
N ILE A 310 -4.71 -19.56 3.03
CA ILE A 310 -5.39 -20.26 1.94
C ILE A 310 -6.44 -19.28 1.41
N LEU A 311 -6.44 -19.06 0.11
CA LEU A 311 -7.41 -18.23 -0.59
C LEU A 311 -8.50 -19.14 -1.12
N GLU A 312 -9.51 -19.41 -0.29
CA GLU A 312 -10.71 -20.09 -0.76
C GLU A 312 -11.53 -19.11 -1.59
N SER A 313 -11.71 -19.41 -2.87
CA SER A 313 -12.76 -18.79 -3.68
C SER A 313 -14.06 -19.45 -3.26
N SER A 314 -14.94 -18.72 -2.55
CA SER A 314 -16.34 -19.13 -2.46
C SER A 314 -16.89 -19.34 -3.89
N PRO A 315 -17.64 -20.43 -4.12
CA PRO A 315 -18.14 -20.80 -5.44
C PRO A 315 -19.04 -19.73 -6.08
#